data_AF-A0A957P2M4-F1
#
_entry.id   AF-A0A957P2M4-F1
#
_cell.length_a   1.000
_cell.length_b   1.000
_cell.length_c   1.000
_cell.angle_alpha   90.00
_cell.angle_beta   90.00
_cell.angle_gamma   90.00
#
_symmetry.space_group_name_H-M   'P 1'
#
loop_
_entity.id
_entity.type
_entity.pdbx_description
1 polymer ?
#
loop_
_entity_poly.entity_id
_entity_poly.type
_entity_poly.pdbx_seq_one_letter_code
_entity_poly.pdbx_strand_id
1 'polypeptide(L)'
;VHKGWGWNSHAPNFGLLQKDFDYPYLQHWRLEGDFCYFRDSDKVKLPFEPFCGVMGVAPKEAGEIPTGPPAFHGGNMDIRGLTRGATLFLPVHVEGALFSTGDCHAAQGDGEVSGTGIESPMTVTLRFDLRKGQSIPEPQFMAPSPLTKTDTLGYFCTTAHGPDLFVNSQNAVRYMIDWLEREHGLARSQAYCLCSAAADLKISEIVDAPNWIVACYLPLSILR
;
A
#
# COMPACT_ATOMS: atom_id res chain seq x y z
N VAL A 1 -9.23 -5.74 -14.79
CA VAL A 1 -10.65 -5.99 -15.16
C VAL A 1 -11.22 -6.96 -14.15
N HIS A 2 -12.32 -6.62 -13.49
CA HIS A 2 -12.98 -7.47 -12.48
C HIS A 2 -13.81 -8.59 -13.13
N LYS A 3 -14.17 -9.62 -12.35
CA LYS A 3 -15.04 -10.73 -12.80
C LYS A 3 -16.52 -10.58 -12.38
N GLY A 4 -16.89 -9.40 -11.87
CA GLY A 4 -18.29 -9.04 -11.56
C GLY A 4 -18.67 -9.24 -10.09
N TRP A 5 -17.75 -9.74 -9.28
CA TRP A 5 -17.96 -9.99 -7.86
C TRP A 5 -16.66 -9.81 -7.09
N GLY A 6 -16.82 -9.51 -5.81
CA GLY A 6 -15.75 -9.55 -4.81
C GLY A 6 -16.34 -9.87 -3.44
N TRP A 7 -15.49 -9.95 -2.42
CA TRP A 7 -15.92 -10.22 -1.06
C TRP A 7 -15.03 -9.52 -0.04
N ASN A 8 -15.57 -9.22 1.13
CA ASN A 8 -14.76 -8.91 2.30
C ASN A 8 -15.35 -9.64 3.50
N SER A 9 -14.56 -9.82 4.57
CA SER A 9 -14.98 -10.59 5.72
C SER A 9 -14.46 -10.03 7.03
N HIS A 10 -15.02 -10.54 8.13
CA HIS A 10 -14.38 -10.54 9.44
C HIS A 10 -14.46 -11.93 10.04
N ALA A 11 -13.49 -12.27 10.90
CA ALA A 11 -13.46 -13.54 11.60
C ALA A 11 -12.89 -13.38 13.03
N PRO A 12 -13.22 -14.28 13.96
CA PRO A 12 -12.60 -14.28 15.28
C PRO A 12 -11.08 -14.42 15.16
N ASN A 13 -10.33 -13.67 15.96
CA ASN A 13 -8.86 -13.64 15.96
C ASN A 13 -8.21 -13.11 14.65
N PHE A 14 -8.95 -12.35 13.84
CA PHE A 14 -8.43 -11.70 12.63
C PHE A 14 -9.01 -10.28 12.46
N GLY A 15 -8.19 -9.35 11.95
CA GLY A 15 -8.53 -7.93 11.84
C GLY A 15 -8.30 -7.11 13.12
N LEU A 16 -8.50 -5.79 13.01
CA LEU A 16 -8.20 -4.83 14.08
C LEU A 16 -9.08 -5.04 15.32
N LEU A 17 -10.36 -5.35 15.10
CA LEU A 17 -11.37 -5.56 16.15
C LEU A 17 -11.66 -7.04 16.38
N GLN A 18 -10.66 -7.90 16.19
CA GLN A 18 -10.76 -9.37 16.28
C GLN A 18 -11.35 -9.93 17.60
N LYS A 19 -11.45 -9.11 18.66
CA LYS A 19 -12.05 -9.48 19.95
C LYS A 19 -13.51 -9.04 20.10
N ASP A 20 -13.98 -8.13 19.26
CA ASP A 20 -15.32 -7.56 19.32
C ASP A 20 -16.33 -8.41 18.52
N PHE A 21 -15.82 -9.23 17.58
CA PHE A 21 -16.60 -10.12 16.73
C PHE A 21 -16.22 -11.59 16.98
N ASP A 22 -17.04 -12.31 17.73
CA ASP A 22 -16.83 -13.73 18.09
C ASP A 22 -17.45 -14.71 17.07
N TYR A 23 -17.93 -14.20 15.93
CA TYR A 23 -18.48 -14.98 14.82
C TYR A 23 -17.84 -14.56 13.48
N PRO A 24 -17.76 -15.48 12.50
CA PRO A 24 -17.35 -15.14 11.15
C PRO A 24 -18.50 -14.51 10.36
N TYR A 25 -18.16 -13.60 9.45
CA TYR A 25 -19.11 -13.01 8.51
C TYR A 25 -18.45 -12.77 7.16
N LEU A 26 -19.17 -13.11 6.09
CA LEU A 26 -18.75 -12.89 4.72
C LEU A 26 -19.74 -11.95 4.02
N GLN A 27 -19.23 -10.85 3.49
CA GLN A 27 -20.00 -9.92 2.67
C GLN A 27 -19.61 -10.09 1.21
N HIS A 28 -20.59 -10.40 0.36
CA HIS A 28 -20.42 -10.37 -1.09
C HIS A 28 -20.68 -8.96 -1.66
N TRP A 29 -19.89 -8.58 -2.65
CA TRP A 29 -20.03 -7.33 -3.38
C TRP A 29 -20.33 -7.62 -4.85
N ARG A 30 -21.30 -6.90 -5.44
CA ARG A 30 -21.48 -6.86 -6.89
C ARG A 30 -20.52 -5.82 -7.47
N LEU A 31 -19.74 -6.19 -8.49
CA LEU A 31 -18.83 -5.28 -9.18
C LEU A 31 -19.37 -4.99 -10.58
N GLU A 32 -19.62 -3.72 -10.89
CA GLU A 32 -20.18 -3.33 -12.18
C GLU A 32 -19.66 -1.96 -12.62
N GLY A 33 -19.05 -1.92 -13.82
CA GLY A 33 -18.41 -0.72 -14.34
C GLY A 33 -17.29 -0.26 -13.41
N ASP A 34 -17.37 1.01 -13.00
CA ASP A 34 -16.39 1.64 -12.12
C ASP A 34 -16.83 1.65 -10.65
N PHE A 35 -17.70 0.71 -10.24
CA PHE A 35 -18.26 0.69 -8.87
C PHE A 35 -18.34 -0.71 -8.25
N CYS A 36 -18.20 -0.73 -6.91
CA CYS A 36 -18.41 -1.87 -6.02
C CYS A 36 -19.68 -1.63 -5.18
N TYR A 37 -20.67 -2.51 -5.24
CA TYR A 37 -21.99 -2.33 -4.60
C TYR A 37 -22.14 -3.20 -3.36
N PHE A 38 -22.42 -2.56 -2.22
CA PHE A 38 -22.64 -3.24 -0.94
C PHE A 38 -24.07 -3.79 -0.85
N ARG A 39 -24.22 -5.03 -0.39
CA ARG A 39 -25.52 -5.71 -0.19
C ARG A 39 -26.45 -5.68 -1.41
N ASP A 40 -25.88 -5.69 -2.61
CA ASP A 40 -26.62 -5.59 -3.88
C ASP A 40 -27.61 -4.41 -3.91
N SER A 41 -27.19 -3.27 -3.36
CA SER A 41 -28.01 -2.07 -3.21
C SER A 41 -27.27 -0.85 -3.78
N ASP A 42 -27.96 -0.02 -4.56
CA ASP A 42 -27.39 1.21 -5.13
C ASP A 42 -27.15 2.32 -4.09
N LYS A 43 -27.60 2.12 -2.84
CA LYS A 43 -27.46 3.10 -1.76
C LYS A 43 -26.02 3.25 -1.25
N VAL A 44 -25.25 2.16 -1.26
CA VAL A 44 -23.87 2.13 -0.75
C VAL A 44 -23.01 1.52 -1.84
N LYS A 45 -22.30 2.38 -2.56
CA LYS A 45 -21.34 1.98 -3.59
C LYS A 45 -20.02 2.70 -3.40
N LEU A 46 -18.94 1.99 -3.66
CA LEU A 46 -17.58 2.52 -3.65
C LEU A 46 -17.06 2.62 -5.09
N PRO A 47 -16.19 3.58 -5.39
CA PRO A 47 -15.42 3.54 -6.63
C PRO A 47 -14.62 2.23 -6.73
N PHE A 48 -14.53 1.68 -7.94
CA PHE A 48 -13.65 0.56 -8.24
C PHE A 48 -12.21 1.09 -8.41
N GLU A 49 -11.41 0.92 -7.37
CA GLU A 49 -10.03 1.40 -7.28
C GLU A 49 -9.07 0.22 -7.11
N PRO A 50 -8.85 -0.57 -8.17
CA PRO A 50 -8.18 -1.85 -8.04
C PRO A 50 -6.67 -1.72 -7.85
N PHE A 51 -6.12 -2.59 -7.00
CA PHE A 51 -4.69 -2.77 -6.82
C PHE A 51 -4.40 -4.22 -6.38
N CYS A 52 -3.12 -4.60 -6.36
CA CYS A 52 -2.66 -5.84 -5.73
C CYS A 52 -2.22 -5.52 -4.29
N GLY A 53 -2.75 -6.22 -3.29
CA GLY A 53 -2.29 -6.18 -1.91
C GLY A 53 -0.88 -6.75 -1.76
N VAL A 54 -0.65 -7.88 -2.43
CA VAL A 54 0.66 -8.54 -2.47
C VAL A 54 1.47 -8.12 -3.69
N MET A 55 2.63 -7.51 -3.45
CA MET A 55 3.70 -7.31 -4.45
C MET A 55 5.06 -7.39 -3.76
N GLY A 56 5.97 -8.22 -4.27
CA GLY A 56 7.29 -8.35 -3.67
C GLY A 56 8.33 -8.97 -4.57
N VAL A 57 9.58 -8.91 -4.13
CA VAL A 57 10.75 -9.56 -4.74
C VAL A 57 11.34 -10.57 -3.76
N ALA A 58 12.06 -11.56 -4.25
CA ALA A 58 12.69 -12.53 -3.36
C ALA A 58 13.80 -11.86 -2.52
N PRO A 59 13.79 -12.06 -1.19
CA PRO A 59 14.88 -11.62 -0.33
C PRO A 59 16.06 -12.60 -0.41
N LYS A 60 17.15 -12.37 0.35
CA LYS A 60 18.37 -13.19 0.25
C LYS A 60 18.26 -14.52 0.99
N GLU A 61 17.36 -14.57 1.96
CA GLU A 61 17.10 -15.69 2.83
C GLU A 61 16.59 -16.87 1.99
N ALA A 62 17.19 -18.04 2.21
CA ALA A 62 16.79 -19.26 1.52
C ALA A 62 15.55 -19.88 2.19
N GLY A 63 14.72 -20.53 1.39
CA GLY A 63 13.55 -21.28 1.83
C GLY A 63 12.23 -20.65 1.39
N GLU A 64 11.13 -21.25 1.85
CA GLU A 64 9.79 -20.70 1.64
C GLU A 64 9.56 -19.55 2.63
N ILE A 65 9.19 -18.39 2.10
CA ILE A 65 8.89 -17.19 2.88
C ILE A 65 7.40 -16.92 2.70
N PRO A 66 6.61 -16.90 3.79
CA PRO A 66 5.20 -16.55 3.73
C PRO A 66 4.98 -15.19 3.06
N THR A 67 3.87 -15.07 2.32
CA THR A 67 3.53 -13.85 1.60
C THR A 67 3.19 -12.68 2.52
N GLY A 68 2.57 -12.97 3.67
CA GLY A 68 2.38 -12.04 4.80
C GLY A 68 3.13 -12.54 6.03
N PRO A 69 3.57 -11.66 6.95
CA PRO A 69 3.32 -10.21 6.99
C PRO A 69 4.19 -9.41 5.99
N PRO A 70 3.95 -8.09 5.81
CA PRO A 70 4.84 -7.25 5.01
C PRO A 70 6.27 -7.21 5.54
N ALA A 71 7.21 -6.99 4.63
CA ALA A 71 8.63 -6.91 4.92
C ALA A 71 9.37 -5.93 3.99
N PHE A 72 10.68 -5.78 4.20
CA PHE A 72 11.56 -4.91 3.42
C PHE A 72 11.55 -5.21 1.90
N HIS A 73 11.18 -6.44 1.51
CA HIS A 73 11.14 -6.90 0.12
C HIS A 73 9.75 -6.74 -0.53
N GLY A 74 8.81 -6.07 0.15
CA GLY A 74 7.39 -6.01 -0.22
C GLY A 74 6.59 -7.06 0.54
N GLY A 75 5.84 -7.90 -0.18
CA GLY A 75 4.96 -8.91 0.40
C GLY A 75 3.53 -8.40 0.46
N ASN A 76 2.79 -8.76 1.51
CA ASN A 76 1.43 -8.29 1.77
C ASN A 76 1.44 -6.84 2.25
N MET A 77 1.40 -5.88 1.31
CA MET A 77 1.59 -4.48 1.64
C MET A 77 0.28 -3.73 1.86
N ASP A 78 -0.78 -4.15 1.18
CA ASP A 78 -2.14 -3.61 1.29
C ASP A 78 -2.17 -2.08 1.25
N ILE A 79 -1.49 -1.52 0.25
CA ILE A 79 -1.41 -0.08 0.01
C ILE A 79 -2.37 0.29 -1.11
N ARG A 80 -3.55 0.80 -0.75
CA ARG A 80 -4.58 1.24 -1.72
C ARG A 80 -4.12 2.33 -2.70
N GLY A 81 -2.97 2.97 -2.47
CA GLY A 81 -2.34 3.92 -3.39
C GLY A 81 -1.65 3.27 -4.59
N LEU A 82 -1.42 1.96 -4.59
CA LEU A 82 -0.74 1.20 -5.65
C LEU A 82 -1.68 0.81 -6.80
N THR A 83 -2.47 1.77 -7.26
CA THR A 83 -3.45 1.58 -8.34
C THR A 83 -2.83 1.72 -9.73
N ARG A 84 -3.66 1.59 -10.78
CA ARG A 84 -3.25 1.81 -12.16
C ARG A 84 -2.55 3.18 -12.32
N GLY A 85 -1.33 3.16 -12.85
CA GLY A 85 -0.52 4.36 -13.05
C GLY A 85 0.50 4.60 -11.94
N ALA A 86 0.39 3.90 -10.80
CA ALA A 86 1.42 3.91 -9.78
C ALA A 86 2.72 3.25 -10.28
N THR A 87 3.83 3.65 -9.67
CA THR A 87 5.14 3.00 -9.85
C THR A 87 5.67 2.57 -8.50
N LEU A 88 5.87 1.27 -8.31
CA LEU A 88 6.46 0.70 -7.10
C LEU A 88 7.96 0.48 -7.29
N PHE A 89 8.75 0.89 -6.29
CA PHE A 89 10.19 0.64 -6.20
C PHE A 89 10.43 -0.41 -5.13
N LEU A 90 11.10 -1.50 -5.50
CA LEU A 90 11.46 -2.60 -4.60
C LEU A 90 12.99 -2.77 -4.56
N PRO A 91 13.58 -3.04 -3.37
CA PRO A 91 15.01 -3.31 -3.26
C PRO A 91 15.35 -4.70 -3.83
N VAL A 92 16.29 -4.76 -4.78
CA VAL A 92 16.70 -6.03 -5.41
C VAL A 92 17.75 -6.73 -4.54
N HIS A 93 17.41 -7.90 -4.02
CA HIS A 93 18.27 -8.67 -3.10
C HIS A 93 18.96 -9.87 -3.74
N VAL A 94 18.36 -10.44 -4.78
CA VAL A 94 18.86 -11.61 -5.53
C VAL A 94 18.83 -11.35 -7.03
N GLU A 95 19.60 -12.14 -7.78
CA GLU A 95 19.61 -12.07 -9.25
C GLU A 95 18.22 -12.30 -9.83
N GLY A 96 17.84 -11.47 -10.81
CA GLY A 96 16.52 -11.51 -11.44
C GLY A 96 15.38 -10.93 -10.60
N ALA A 97 15.64 -10.52 -9.35
CA ALA A 97 14.67 -10.04 -8.35
C ALA A 97 13.58 -11.05 -7.96
N LEU A 98 13.14 -11.93 -8.87
CA LEU A 98 12.12 -12.96 -8.66
C LEU A 98 10.81 -12.36 -8.14
N PHE A 99 10.29 -11.37 -8.88
CA PHE A 99 9.07 -10.67 -8.53
C PHE A 99 7.83 -11.59 -8.54
N SER A 100 6.95 -11.41 -7.57
CA SER A 100 5.62 -12.03 -7.50
C SER A 100 4.55 -11.02 -7.06
N THR A 101 3.30 -11.28 -7.43
CA THR A 101 2.14 -10.47 -7.03
C THR A 101 0.87 -11.30 -6.99
N GLY A 102 -0.10 -10.87 -6.18
CA GLY A 102 -1.40 -11.52 -6.02
C GLY A 102 -2.34 -10.62 -5.24
N ASP A 103 -3.35 -11.24 -4.61
CA ASP A 103 -4.23 -10.59 -3.64
C ASP A 103 -4.89 -9.31 -4.15
N CYS A 104 -5.67 -9.42 -5.23
CA CYS A 104 -6.24 -8.24 -5.86
C CYS A 104 -7.49 -7.75 -5.13
N HIS A 105 -7.51 -6.47 -4.79
CA HIS A 105 -8.66 -5.83 -4.14
C HIS A 105 -9.37 -4.91 -5.11
N ALA A 106 -10.69 -4.93 -5.11
CA ALA A 106 -11.53 -4.01 -5.89
C ALA A 106 -11.65 -2.62 -5.26
N ALA A 107 -11.55 -2.57 -3.94
CA ALA A 107 -11.38 -1.35 -3.15
C ALA A 107 -10.89 -1.74 -1.74
N GLN A 108 -10.15 -0.85 -1.09
CA GLN A 108 -9.72 -0.98 0.30
C GLN A 108 -9.69 0.39 0.97
N GLY A 109 -9.99 0.44 2.27
CA GLY A 109 -9.73 1.60 3.12
C GLY A 109 -8.34 1.56 3.76
N ASP A 110 -7.73 2.71 4.02
CA ASP A 110 -6.50 2.79 4.84
C ASP A 110 -6.71 2.06 6.18
N GLY A 111 -5.85 1.11 6.48
CA GLY A 111 -5.87 0.26 7.67
C GLY A 111 -6.51 -1.12 7.46
N GLU A 112 -7.27 -1.35 6.38
CA GLU A 112 -7.85 -2.67 6.07
C GLU A 112 -8.55 -3.33 7.29
N VAL A 113 -9.30 -2.54 8.05
CA VAL A 113 -9.55 -2.80 9.48
C VAL A 113 -10.24 -4.14 9.82
N SER A 114 -10.96 -4.77 8.90
CA SER A 114 -11.58 -6.08 9.10
C SER A 114 -10.66 -7.26 8.74
N GLY A 115 -9.46 -6.98 8.23
CA GLY A 115 -8.49 -7.95 7.76
C GLY A 115 -8.54 -8.26 6.26
N THR A 116 -9.49 -7.67 5.52
CA THR A 116 -9.63 -7.88 4.07
C THR A 116 -10.12 -6.61 3.40
N GLY A 117 -9.63 -6.34 2.19
CA GLY A 117 -10.25 -5.45 1.22
C GLY A 117 -11.48 -6.10 0.56
N ILE A 118 -11.94 -5.53 -0.56
CA ILE A 118 -12.89 -6.24 -1.44
C ILE A 118 -12.09 -7.20 -2.32
N GLU A 119 -11.75 -8.35 -1.78
CA GLU A 119 -11.04 -9.44 -2.45
C GLU A 119 -11.74 -9.85 -3.74
N SER A 120 -10.99 -9.81 -4.84
CA SER A 120 -11.56 -9.94 -6.18
C SER A 120 -10.59 -10.60 -7.16
N PRO A 121 -11.02 -11.59 -7.95
CA PRO A 121 -10.18 -12.12 -9.02
C PRO A 121 -9.97 -11.06 -10.12
N MET A 122 -8.71 -10.81 -10.47
CA MET A 122 -8.34 -9.83 -11.48
C MET A 122 -7.22 -10.32 -12.40
N THR A 123 -7.04 -9.60 -13.50
CA THR A 123 -5.87 -9.71 -14.37
C THR A 123 -5.15 -8.38 -14.35
N VAL A 124 -3.84 -8.43 -14.10
CA VAL A 124 -2.97 -7.25 -14.02
C VAL A 124 -1.91 -7.27 -15.11
N THR A 125 -1.44 -6.09 -15.51
CA THR A 125 -0.35 -5.92 -16.47
C THR A 125 0.66 -4.97 -15.85
N LEU A 126 1.90 -5.43 -15.75
CA LEU A 126 2.99 -4.72 -15.09
C LEU A 126 4.12 -4.47 -16.07
N ARG A 127 4.88 -3.39 -15.84
CA ARG A 127 6.11 -3.07 -16.57
C ARG A 127 7.26 -3.00 -15.57
N PHE A 128 8.38 -3.62 -15.91
CA PHE A 128 9.56 -3.70 -15.05
C PHE A 128 10.72 -2.93 -15.68
N ASP A 129 11.37 -2.09 -14.87
CA ASP A 129 12.60 -1.38 -15.21
C ASP A 129 13.62 -1.61 -14.08
N LEU A 130 14.90 -1.81 -14.42
CA LEU A 130 15.97 -1.96 -13.44
C LEU A 130 16.70 -0.62 -13.22
N ARG A 131 16.68 -0.11 -11.99
CA ARG A 131 17.47 1.06 -11.58
C ARG A 131 18.78 0.63 -10.91
N LYS A 132 19.91 0.86 -11.58
CA LYS A 132 21.25 0.56 -11.04
C LYS A 132 21.79 1.76 -10.25
N GLY A 133 22.66 1.49 -9.28
CA GLY A 133 23.36 2.53 -8.50
C GLY A 133 22.50 3.19 -7.42
N GLN A 134 21.31 2.67 -7.14
CA GLN A 134 20.43 3.14 -6.08
C GLN A 134 20.01 1.96 -5.21
N SER A 135 19.95 2.18 -3.90
CA SER A 135 19.36 1.25 -2.93
C SER A 135 18.32 2.01 -2.11
N ILE A 136 17.23 1.35 -1.78
CA ILE A 136 16.20 1.84 -0.85
C ILE A 136 16.13 0.88 0.33
N PRO A 137 15.86 1.37 1.55
CA PRO A 137 15.80 0.51 2.73
C PRO A 137 14.54 -0.37 2.75
N GLU A 138 13.45 0.16 2.20
CA GLU A 138 12.11 -0.42 2.18
C GLU A 138 11.39 0.03 0.91
N PRO A 139 10.23 -0.58 0.56
CA PRO A 139 9.46 -0.17 -0.59
C PRO A 139 9.14 1.35 -0.61
N GLN A 140 9.13 1.90 -1.80
CA GLN A 140 8.73 3.30 -2.05
C GLN A 140 7.85 3.29 -3.29
N PHE A 141 7.00 4.29 -3.48
CA PHE A 141 6.17 4.33 -4.67
C PHE A 141 5.81 5.75 -5.09
N MET A 142 5.41 5.87 -6.35
CA MET A 142 4.70 7.03 -6.85
C MET A 142 3.24 6.64 -7.03
N ALA A 143 2.33 7.38 -6.41
CA ALA A 143 0.89 7.20 -6.57
C ALA A 143 0.31 8.26 -7.52
N PRO A 144 -0.71 7.92 -8.33
CA PRO A 144 -1.38 8.88 -9.18
C PRO A 144 -2.20 9.91 -8.36
N SER A 145 -2.49 11.05 -9.00
CA SER A 145 -3.35 12.11 -8.49
C SER A 145 -4.84 11.78 -8.67
N PRO A 146 -5.78 12.35 -7.88
CA PRO A 146 -5.58 13.20 -6.68
C PRO A 146 -6.03 12.52 -5.37
N LEU A 147 -5.31 12.78 -4.27
CA LEU A 147 -5.82 12.59 -2.90
C LEU A 147 -6.31 13.92 -2.29
N THR A 148 -5.76 15.06 -2.72
CA THR A 148 -6.14 16.41 -2.28
C THR A 148 -6.27 17.38 -3.46
N LYS A 149 -6.82 18.58 -3.23
CA LYS A 149 -6.95 19.64 -4.26
C LYS A 149 -5.60 20.15 -4.80
N THR A 150 -4.53 20.01 -4.02
CA THR A 150 -3.19 20.50 -4.36
C THR A 150 -2.49 19.59 -5.36
N ASP A 151 -2.89 18.33 -5.43
CA ASP A 151 -2.17 17.36 -6.22
C ASP A 151 -2.69 17.24 -7.67
N THR A 152 -1.81 17.62 -8.60
CA THR A 152 -1.99 17.45 -10.05
C THR A 152 -0.93 16.56 -10.70
N LEU A 153 0.12 16.16 -9.95
CA LEU A 153 1.29 15.44 -10.46
C LEU A 153 1.47 14.05 -9.81
N GLY A 154 0.63 13.69 -8.85
CA GLY A 154 0.76 12.49 -8.02
C GLY A 154 1.57 12.75 -6.75
N TYR A 155 1.82 11.67 -6.03
CA TYR A 155 2.59 11.66 -4.79
C TYR A 155 3.86 10.85 -4.93
N PHE A 156 4.92 11.28 -4.27
CA PHE A 156 6.00 10.37 -3.90
C PHE A 156 5.73 9.86 -2.48
N CYS A 157 5.95 8.57 -2.28
CA CYS A 157 5.53 7.87 -1.08
C CYS A 157 6.65 6.97 -0.58
N THR A 158 6.91 7.03 0.73
CA THR A 158 7.83 6.13 1.42
C THR A 158 7.07 5.26 2.41
N THR A 159 7.44 3.99 2.53
CA THR A 159 6.80 3.06 3.48
C THR A 159 7.77 2.65 4.57
N ALA A 160 7.22 2.29 5.72
CA ALA A 160 7.93 1.58 6.77
C ALA A 160 7.03 0.48 7.34
N HIS A 161 7.57 -0.72 7.47
CA HIS A 161 6.92 -1.87 8.09
C HIS A 161 7.52 -2.18 9.47
N GLY A 162 6.75 -2.85 10.31
CA GLY A 162 7.25 -3.40 11.58
C GLY A 162 6.17 -3.52 12.65
N PRO A 163 6.52 -4.03 13.84
CA PRO A 163 5.56 -4.32 14.91
C PRO A 163 5.20 -3.09 15.76
N ASP A 164 5.55 -1.87 15.35
CA ASP A 164 5.24 -0.66 16.10
C ASP A 164 4.91 0.48 15.13
N LEU A 165 3.64 0.84 15.06
CA LEU A 165 3.15 1.89 14.18
C LEU A 165 3.81 3.25 14.42
N PHE A 166 4.21 3.55 15.66
CA PHE A 166 4.89 4.80 15.97
C PHE A 166 6.31 4.79 15.41
N VAL A 167 7.04 3.68 15.55
CA VAL A 167 8.36 3.51 14.93
C VAL A 167 8.26 3.55 13.41
N ASN A 168 7.27 2.85 12.84
CA ASN A 168 7.02 2.84 11.39
C ASN A 168 6.71 4.25 10.88
N SER A 169 5.86 4.99 11.59
CA SER A 169 5.56 6.40 11.32
C SER A 169 6.82 7.26 11.26
N GLN A 170 7.73 7.11 12.22
CA GLN A 170 9.00 7.83 12.21
C GLN A 170 9.88 7.44 11.03
N ASN A 171 9.97 6.14 10.71
CA ASN A 171 10.82 5.65 9.63
C ASN A 171 10.31 6.07 8.26
N ALA A 172 9.00 5.99 8.00
CA ALA A 172 8.40 6.46 6.76
C ALA A 172 8.74 7.95 6.52
N VAL A 173 8.65 8.80 7.56
CA VAL A 173 9.03 10.21 7.47
C VAL A 173 10.54 10.39 7.29
N ARG A 174 11.39 9.62 7.99
CA ARG A 174 12.86 9.67 7.80
C ARG A 174 13.24 9.36 6.35
N TYR A 175 12.64 8.34 5.74
CA TYR A 175 12.91 7.98 4.35
C TYR A 175 12.44 9.06 3.38
N MET A 176 11.33 9.77 3.68
CA MET A 176 10.88 10.92 2.90
C MET A 176 11.88 12.08 2.98
N ILE A 177 12.37 12.37 4.19
CA ILE A 177 13.42 13.37 4.41
C ILE A 177 14.68 13.01 3.61
N ASP A 178 15.15 11.77 3.70
CA ASP A 178 16.35 11.32 3.00
C ASP A 178 16.19 11.44 1.47
N TRP A 179 14.98 11.18 0.94
CA TRP A 179 14.66 11.42 -0.46
C TRP A 179 14.67 12.91 -0.83
N LEU A 180 14.07 13.78 -0.01
CA LEU A 180 14.08 15.23 -0.22
C LEU A 180 15.50 15.83 -0.17
N GLU A 181 16.35 15.37 0.76
CA GLU A 181 17.76 15.80 0.81
C GLU A 181 18.50 15.40 -0.46
N ARG A 182 18.32 14.14 -0.91
CA ARG A 182 19.03 13.59 -2.06
C ARG A 182 18.58 14.15 -3.40
N GLU A 183 17.27 14.22 -3.63
CA GLU A 183 16.69 14.56 -4.95
C GLU A 183 16.36 16.04 -5.09
N HIS A 184 16.14 16.75 -3.98
CA HIS A 184 15.73 18.16 -3.98
C HIS A 184 16.70 19.09 -3.22
N GLY A 185 17.77 18.56 -2.64
CA GLY A 185 18.83 19.35 -2.01
C GLY A 185 18.40 20.16 -0.77
N LEU A 186 17.25 19.82 -0.17
CA LEU A 186 16.78 20.47 1.05
C LEU A 186 17.70 20.13 2.22
N ALA A 187 17.92 21.07 3.14
CA ALA A 187 18.54 20.72 4.42
C ALA A 187 17.57 19.85 5.25
N ARG A 188 18.11 18.87 5.99
CA ARG A 188 17.31 17.94 6.82
C ARG A 188 16.17 18.58 7.62
N SER A 189 16.44 19.69 8.31
CA SER A 189 15.42 20.39 9.11
C SER A 189 14.33 21.03 8.26
N GLN A 190 14.67 21.54 7.07
CA GLN A 190 13.70 22.09 6.13
C GLN A 190 12.81 20.98 5.55
N ALA A 191 13.43 19.87 5.13
CA ALA A 191 12.70 18.69 4.65
C ALA A 191 11.74 18.16 5.73
N TYR A 192 12.17 18.11 6.99
CA TYR A 192 11.30 17.66 8.09
C TYR A 192 10.11 18.61 8.33
N CYS A 193 10.36 19.93 8.37
CA CYS A 193 9.28 20.91 8.48
C CYS A 193 8.31 20.84 7.28
N LEU A 194 8.82 20.59 6.08
CA LEU A 194 8.01 20.42 4.88
C LEU A 194 7.11 19.18 4.99
N CYS A 195 7.67 18.04 5.42
CA CYS A 195 6.88 16.83 5.67
C CYS A 195 5.74 17.11 6.66
N SER A 196 6.01 17.81 7.76
CA SER A 196 4.98 18.16 8.76
C SER A 196 3.85 19.03 8.17
N ALA A 197 4.19 19.95 7.27
CA ALA A 197 3.22 20.89 6.70
C ALA A 197 2.41 20.32 5.52
N ALA A 198 2.97 19.34 4.79
CA ALA A 198 2.45 18.95 3.49
C ALA A 198 2.30 17.45 3.25
N ALA A 199 2.91 16.60 4.07
CA ALA A 199 2.78 15.15 3.90
C ALA A 199 1.55 14.60 4.63
N ASP A 200 0.91 13.61 4.01
CA ASP A 200 -0.10 12.78 4.65
C ASP A 200 0.55 11.50 5.17
N LEU A 201 0.50 11.27 6.48
CA LEU A 201 0.98 10.04 7.10
C LEU A 201 -0.20 9.08 7.29
N LYS A 202 -0.13 7.91 6.66
CA LYS A 202 -1.25 6.97 6.54
C LYS A 202 -0.87 5.59 7.02
N ILE A 203 -1.72 4.98 7.83
CA ILE A 203 -1.67 3.55 8.12
C ILE A 203 -2.23 2.84 6.89
N SER A 204 -1.41 2.04 6.19
CA SER A 204 -1.84 1.36 4.97
C SER A 204 -2.65 0.12 5.31
N GLU A 205 -2.11 -0.71 6.20
CA GLU A 205 -2.80 -1.81 6.87
C GLU A 205 -2.40 -1.87 8.36
N ILE A 206 -3.26 -2.49 9.18
CA ILE A 206 -3.01 -2.73 10.61
C ILE A 206 -3.50 -4.12 11.04
N VAL A 207 -3.42 -5.08 10.13
CA VAL A 207 -4.05 -6.41 10.30
C VAL A 207 -3.09 -7.57 10.06
N ASP A 208 -1.95 -7.31 9.44
CA ASP A 208 -0.96 -8.33 9.09
C ASP A 208 0.07 -8.63 10.19
N ALA A 209 -0.42 -9.07 11.34
CA ALA A 209 0.45 -9.41 12.45
C ALA A 209 1.59 -10.37 12.02
N PRO A 210 2.84 -10.15 12.48
CA PRO A 210 3.26 -9.15 13.46
C PRO A 210 3.67 -7.77 12.90
N ASN A 211 3.60 -7.51 11.59
CA ASN A 211 4.08 -6.23 11.03
C ASN A 211 2.96 -5.41 10.42
N TRP A 212 3.03 -4.10 10.61
CA TRP A 212 2.08 -3.17 10.02
C TRP A 212 2.79 -2.11 9.18
N ILE A 213 2.12 -1.52 8.19
CA ILE A 213 2.70 -0.51 7.31
C ILE A 213 2.14 0.87 7.59
N VAL A 214 3.07 1.82 7.73
CA VAL A 214 2.79 3.25 7.63
C VAL A 214 3.46 3.80 6.38
N ALA A 215 2.73 4.63 5.62
CA ALA A 215 3.20 5.29 4.42
C ALA A 215 3.10 6.81 4.56
N CYS A 216 4.17 7.51 4.16
CA CYS A 216 4.23 8.97 4.13
C CYS A 216 4.07 9.44 2.68
N TYR A 217 3.00 10.17 2.38
CA TYR A 217 2.66 10.65 1.06
C TYR A 217 3.01 12.13 0.94
N LEU A 218 3.88 12.51 0.01
CA LEU A 218 4.19 13.91 -0.28
C LEU A 218 3.74 14.29 -1.70
N PRO A 219 2.90 15.33 -1.87
CA PRO A 219 2.42 15.71 -3.19
C PRO A 219 3.58 16.25 -4.04
N LEU A 220 3.78 15.72 -5.25
CA LEU A 220 4.85 16.17 -6.14
C LEU A 220 4.62 17.60 -6.65
N SER A 221 3.37 18.06 -6.65
CA SER A 221 2.97 19.38 -7.15
C SER A 221 3.58 20.55 -6.37
N ILE A 222 4.09 20.33 -5.15
CA ILE A 222 4.68 21.38 -4.30
C ILE A 222 6.20 21.53 -4.48
N LEU A 223 6.87 20.63 -5.22
CA LEU A 223 8.32 20.59 -5.39
C LEU A 223 8.80 21.19 -6.71
N ARG A 224 8.12 22.24 -7.20
CA ARG A 224 8.44 22.91 -8.46
C ARG A 224 9.67 23.80 -8.39
#